data_AF-A0A653V2E3-F1
#
_entry.id   AF-A0A653V2E3-F1
#
_cell.length_a   1.000
_cell.length_b   1.000
_cell.length_c   1.000
_cell.angle_alpha   90.00
_cell.angle_beta   90.00
_cell.angle_gamma   90.00
#
_symmetry.space_group_name_H-M   'P 1'
#
loop_
_entity.id
_entity.type
_entity.pdbx_description
1 polymer ?
#
loop_
_entity_poly.entity_id
_entity_poly.type
_entity_poly.pdbx_seq_one_letter_code
_entity_poly.pdbx_strand_id
1 'polypeptide(L)' 'MAASALPIEEMANEKPSILHGTKHGNHVHALSQPSFSAGDKIWLTIQQWNGELLTLSWELPAHYFAAI' A
#
# COMPACT_ATOMS: atom_id res chain seq x y z
N MET A 1 -18.53 5.65 3.85
CA MET A 1 -18.03 5.00 2.61
C MET A 1 -16.95 4.02 3.02
N ALA A 2 -16.88 2.84 2.40
CA ALA A 2 -15.77 1.92 2.66
C ALA A 2 -14.47 2.52 2.09
N ALA A 3 -13.36 2.41 2.82
CA ALA A 3 -12.05 2.84 2.33
C ALA A 3 -11.66 2.05 1.07
N SER A 4 -11.03 2.73 0.10
CA SER A 4 -10.49 2.14 -1.13
C SER A 4 -9.00 2.46 -1.27
N ALA A 5 -8.26 1.65 -2.03
CA ALA A 5 -6.89 2.00 -2.42
C ALA A 5 -6.85 3.36 -3.14
N LEU A 6 -5.75 4.09 -2.97
CA LEU A 6 -5.46 5.25 -3.81
C LEU A 6 -5.25 4.80 -5.27
N PRO A 7 -5.61 5.64 -6.26
CA PRO A 7 -5.27 5.40 -7.65
C PRO A 7 -3.77 5.17 -7.84
N ILE A 8 -3.40 4.27 -8.76
CA ILE A 8 -1.99 3.92 -8.97
C ILE A 8 -1.19 5.11 -9.51
N GLU A 9 -1.82 6.01 -10.24
CA GLU A 9 -1.22 7.23 -10.77
C GLU A 9 -0.83 8.20 -9.65
N GLU A 10 -1.63 8.27 -8.59
CA GLU A 10 -1.28 9.07 -7.40
C GLU A 10 -0.11 8.44 -6.66
N MET A 11 -0.10 7.11 -6.51
CA MET A 11 1.01 6.41 -5.87
C MET A 11 2.30 6.48 -6.69
N ALA A 12 2.24 6.37 -8.01
CA ALA A 12 3.42 6.33 -8.89
C ALA A 12 4.25 7.63 -8.87
N ASN A 13 3.62 8.75 -8.51
CA ASN A 13 4.31 10.03 -8.35
C ASN A 13 5.09 10.14 -7.03
N GLU A 14 4.85 9.23 -6.10
CA GLU A 14 5.46 9.24 -4.78
C GLU A 14 6.71 8.34 -4.76
N LYS A 15 7.86 8.91 -4.41
CA LYS A 15 9.15 8.18 -4.34
C LYS A 15 9.08 6.89 -3.51
N PRO A 16 8.37 6.83 -2.37
CA PRO A 16 8.19 5.60 -1.59
C PRO A 16 7.58 4.43 -2.40
N SER A 17 6.72 4.73 -3.37
CA SER A 17 5.92 3.75 -4.12
C SER A 17 6.67 3.08 -5.28
N ILE A 18 7.95 3.40 -5.49
CA ILE A 18 8.75 2.79 -6.55
C ILE A 18 9.29 1.45 -6.05
N LEU A 19 8.90 0.36 -6.72
CA LEU A 19 9.44 -0.97 -6.45
C LEU A 19 10.95 -1.02 -6.73
N HIS A 20 11.72 -1.48 -5.75
CA HIS A 20 13.17 -1.59 -5.87
C HIS A 20 13.72 -2.76 -5.05
N GLY A 21 15.00 -3.09 -5.26
CA GLY A 21 15.64 -4.21 -4.57
C GLY A 21 16.67 -4.91 -5.44
N THR A 22 16.83 -6.22 -5.20
CA THR A 22 17.77 -7.07 -5.93
C THR A 22 17.04 -8.24 -6.58
N LYS A 23 17.75 -9.03 -7.39
CA LYS A 23 17.22 -10.29 -7.96
C LYS A 23 16.75 -11.30 -6.90
N HIS A 24 17.12 -11.13 -5.63
CA HIS A 24 16.74 -12.00 -4.52
C HIS A 24 15.60 -11.46 -3.67
N GLY A 25 15.16 -10.22 -3.89
CA GLY A 25 14.09 -9.62 -3.10
C GLY A 25 13.80 -8.20 -3.55
N ASN A 26 12.51 -7.92 -3.74
CA ASN A 26 12.00 -6.60 -4.02
C ASN A 26 11.22 -6.09 -2.82
N HIS A 27 11.20 -4.78 -2.64
CA HIS A 27 10.35 -4.11 -1.67
C HIS A 27 9.93 -2.74 -2.21
N VAL A 28 8.89 -2.21 -1.57
CA VAL A 28 8.34 -0.89 -1.84
C VAL A 28 7.89 -0.32 -0.50
N HIS A 29 7.91 1.01 -0.37
CA HIS A 29 7.40 1.67 0.82
C HIS A 29 5.97 2.13 0.58
N ALA A 30 5.11 1.88 1.56
CA ALA A 30 3.75 2.39 1.52
C ALA A 30 3.71 3.85 2.01
N LEU A 31 2.80 4.64 1.45
CA LEU A 31 2.35 5.87 2.09
C LEU A 31 1.53 5.49 3.32
N SER A 32 1.75 6.19 4.43
CA SER A 32 1.01 5.94 5.67
C SER A 32 0.43 7.21 6.25
N GLN A 33 -0.64 7.04 7.01
CA GLN A 33 -1.12 8.06 7.93
C GLN A 33 -0.20 8.15 9.16
N PRO A 34 -0.25 9.25 9.93
CA PRO A 34 0.54 9.42 11.16
C PRO A 34 0.13 8.46 12.29
N SER A 35 -1.12 7.98 12.28
CA SER A 35 -1.66 7.03 13.25
C SER A 35 -2.58 6.04 12.56
N PHE A 36 -2.79 4.88 13.19
CA PHE A 36 -3.62 3.82 12.66
C PHE A 36 -4.70 3.36 13.66
N SER A 37 -5.76 2.80 13.12
CA SER A 37 -6.95 2.30 13.81
C SER A 37 -7.43 0.97 13.22
N ALA A 38 -8.35 0.29 13.89
CA ALA A 38 -8.89 -1.00 13.47
C ALA A 38 -9.64 -0.97 12.11
N GLY A 39 -10.05 0.21 11.64
CA GLY A 39 -10.68 0.36 10.32
C GLY A 39 -9.69 0.49 9.17
N ASP A 40 -8.40 0.71 9.48
CA ASP A 40 -7.38 0.93 8.46
C ASP A 40 -6.93 -0.38 7.82
N LYS A 41 -6.61 -0.26 6.53
CA LYS A 41 -6.17 -1.38 5.71
C LYS A 41 -4.85 -1.08 5.05
N ILE A 42 -4.08 -2.14 4.83
CA ILE A 42 -2.95 -2.08 3.92
C ILE A 42 -3.44 -2.48 2.54
N TRP A 43 -3.02 -1.71 1.54
CA TRP A 43 -3.36 -1.93 0.14
C TRP A 43 -2.12 -2.18 -0.69
N LEU A 44 -2.23 -3.08 -1.66
CA LEU A 44 -1.22 -3.32 -2.68
C LEU A 44 -1.91 -3.33 -4.04
N THR A 45 -1.52 -2.40 -4.90
CA THR A 45 -1.93 -2.37 -6.30
C THR A 45 -0.71 -2.62 -7.17
N ILE A 46 -0.78 -3.63 -8.04
CA ILE A 46 0.27 -3.98 -9.01
C ILE A 46 -0.31 -3.79 -10.41
N GLN A 47 0.37 -3.01 -11.25
CA GLN A 47 0.08 -2.95 -12.67
C GLN A 47 0.94 -3.96 -13.43
N GLN A 48 0.30 -4.83 -14.19
CA GLN A 48 0.97 -5.73 -15.12
C GLN A 48 1.33 -5.02 -16.43
N TRP A 49 2.24 -5.58 -17.20
CA TRP A 49 2.72 -5.01 -18.47
C TRP A 49 1.62 -4.80 -19.52
N ASN A 50 0.53 -5.57 -19.45
CA ASN A 50 -0.65 -5.42 -20.31
C ASN A 50 -1.59 -4.29 -19.84
N GLY A 51 -1.24 -3.58 -18.76
CA GLY A 51 -2.04 -2.51 -18.15
C GLY A 51 -3.05 -2.99 -17.10
N GLU A 52 -3.21 -4.29 -16.88
CA GLU A 52 -4.13 -4.84 -15.88
C GLU A 52 -3.71 -4.46 -14.45
N LEU A 53 -4.67 -4.06 -13.63
CA LEU A 53 -4.47 -3.74 -12.21
C LEU A 53 -4.93 -4.90 -11.33
N LEU A 54 -4.02 -5.40 -10.50
CA LEU A 54 -4.30 -6.35 -9.44
C LEU A 54 -4.29 -5.61 -8.10
N THR A 55 -5.42 -5.55 -7.41
CA THR A 55 -5.56 -4.87 -6.11
C THR A 55 -5.89 -5.87 -5.01
N LEU A 56 -5.09 -5.83 -3.95
CA LEU A 56 -5.22 -6.66 -2.76
C LEU A 56 -5.30 -5.77 -1.52
N SER A 57 -5.96 -6.27 -0.47
CA SER A 57 -5.99 -5.58 0.82
C SER A 57 -6.06 -6.55 1.98
N TRP A 58 -5.56 -6.12 3.13
CA TRP A 58 -5.66 -6.83 4.39
C TRP A 58 -5.84 -5.84 5.55
N GLU A 59 -6.40 -6.36 6.65
CA GLU A 59 -6.52 -5.60 7.89
C GLU A 59 -5.13 -5.28 8.45
N LEU A 60 -4.96 -4.08 8.99
CA LEU A 60 -3.73 -3.71 9.65
C LEU A 60 -3.62 -4.46 11.01
N PRO A 61 -2.49 -5.13 11.29
CA PRO A 61 -2.31 -5.80 12.57
C PRO A 61 -2.42 -4.84 13.77
N ALA A 62 -3.11 -5.28 14.83
CA ALA A 62 -3.47 -4.43 15.96
C ALA A 62 -2.29 -3.82 16.71
N HIS A 63 -1.10 -4.43 16.64
CA HIS A 63 0.11 -3.88 17.28
C HIS A 63 0.64 -2.61 16.62
N TYR A 64 0.10 -2.20 15.46
CA TYR A 64 0.40 -0.92 14.84
C TYR A 64 -0.58 0.20 15.23
N PHE A 65 -1.69 -0.12 15.91
CA PHE A 65 -2.67 0.91 16.28
C PHE A 65 -2.06 1.88 17.29
N ALA A 66 -2.45 3.15 17.20
CA ALA A 66 -2.05 4.11 18.22
C ALA A 66 -2.49 3.62 19.60
N ALA A 67 -1.61 3.77 20.61
CA ALA A 67 -2.02 3.56 21.99
C ALA A 67 -3.16 4.54 22.30
N ILE A 68 -4.26 3.99 22.81
CA ILE A 68 -5.44 4.76 23.25
C ILE A 68 -5.12 5.43 24.58
#